data_AF-A0A8H3S7S3-F1
#
_entry.id   AF-A0A8H3S7S3-F1
#
_cell.length_a   1.000
_cell.length_b   1.000
_cell.length_c   1.000
_cell.angle_alpha   90.00
_cell.angle_beta   90.00
_cell.angle_gamma   90.00
#
_symmetry.space_group_name_H-M   'P 1'
#
loop_
_entity.id
_entity.type
_entity.pdbx_description
1 polymer ?
#
loop_
_entity_poly.entity_id
_entity_poly.type
_entity_poly.pdbx_seq_one_letter_code
_entity_poly.pdbx_strand_id
1 'polypeptide(L)'
;MGWILTISMCFCLTDLDSILRTPTGLPAAQIFLNAGGKTGGTLMWGFAILVQFFTGCSAMLADTRMAYAFARDEALPFSSFLSKINKYTHTPVNAVWFVVLFSIGLNCIAIGSTQTATAIFSITAPALDLSYVSVILAHRLYKDKVKFVEGPFTLGRWAAAINWISIVWVLFISTVLFFPPTLPVTASNMNYAICVGASIAAFALFWWWAYARGKYAGPRTNEYIQEVPTEDLDEDYGTLR
;
A
#
# COMPACT_ATOMS: atom_id res chain seq x y z
N MET A 1 -14.50 -10.78 -0.22
CA MET A 1 -13.56 -11.92 -0.44
C MET A 1 -12.65 -12.16 0.77
N GLY A 2 -11.86 -11.18 1.22
CA GLY A 2 -10.95 -11.36 2.38
C GLY A 2 -11.63 -11.89 3.65
N TRP A 3 -12.79 -11.34 4.01
CA TRP A 3 -13.57 -11.77 5.18
C TRP A 3 -14.00 -13.25 5.12
N ILE A 4 -14.42 -13.74 3.95
CA ILE A 4 -14.81 -15.14 3.75
C ILE A 4 -13.59 -16.06 3.90
N LEU A 5 -12.43 -15.63 3.41
CA LEU A 5 -11.17 -16.37 3.54
C LEU A 5 -10.73 -16.46 5.00
N THR A 6 -10.87 -15.37 5.77
CA THR A 6 -10.59 -15.35 7.21
C THR A 6 -11.48 -16.35 7.94
N ILE A 7 -12.79 -16.36 7.67
CA ILE A 7 -13.72 -17.32 8.29
C ILE A 7 -13.35 -18.76 7.94
N SER A 8 -13.06 -19.03 6.67
CA SER A 8 -12.64 -20.36 6.22
C SER A 8 -11.37 -20.83 6.93
N MET A 9 -10.35 -19.96 7.04
CA MET A 9 -9.13 -20.27 7.79
C MET A 9 -9.41 -20.54 9.27
N CYS A 10 -10.29 -19.77 9.91
CA CYS A 10 -10.68 -19.99 11.30
C CYS A 10 -11.32 -21.36 11.52
N PHE A 11 -12.14 -21.86 10.59
CA PHE A 11 -12.71 -23.20 10.67
C PHE A 11 -11.68 -24.32 10.42
N CYS A 12 -10.62 -24.04 9.67
CA CYS A 12 -9.52 -24.99 9.43
C CYS A 12 -8.43 -24.98 10.52
N LEU A 13 -8.46 -24.02 11.45
CA LEU A 13 -7.56 -23.98 12.61
C LEU A 13 -8.02 -25.00 13.66
N THR A 14 -7.44 -26.20 13.65
CA THR A 14 -7.72 -27.24 14.64
C THR A 14 -6.93 -27.08 15.92
N ASP A 15 -5.66 -26.69 15.84
CA ASP A 15 -4.79 -26.46 17.01
C ASP A 15 -3.83 -25.29 16.76
N LEU A 16 -4.04 -24.18 17.49
CA LEU A 16 -3.28 -22.95 17.34
C LEU A 16 -1.84 -23.11 17.84
N ASP A 17 -1.61 -23.89 18.91
CA ASP A 17 -0.29 -24.05 19.52
C ASP A 17 0.65 -24.89 18.64
N SER A 18 0.15 -25.95 18.00
CA SER A 18 0.96 -26.71 17.04
C SER A 18 1.27 -25.92 15.77
N ILE A 19 0.38 -25.03 15.34
CA ILE A 19 0.59 -24.19 14.14
C ILE A 19 1.59 -23.06 14.44
N LEU A 20 1.52 -22.41 15.61
CA LEU A 20 2.48 -21.37 15.99
C LEU A 20 3.89 -21.92 16.24
N ARG A 21 4.02 -23.19 16.63
CA ARG A 21 5.30 -23.87 16.88
C ARG A 21 5.78 -24.73 15.72
N THR A 22 5.25 -24.53 14.52
CA THR A 22 5.60 -25.43 13.40
C THR A 22 7.06 -25.32 12.98
N PRO A 23 7.72 -26.46 12.65
CA PRO A 23 9.09 -26.46 12.16
C PRO A 23 9.27 -25.78 10.80
N THR A 24 8.17 -25.54 10.07
CA THR A 24 8.18 -24.81 8.78
C THR A 24 8.28 -23.30 8.96
N GLY A 25 8.04 -22.76 10.15
CA GLY A 25 8.10 -21.32 10.44
C GLY A 25 7.05 -20.47 9.70
N LEU A 26 6.11 -21.11 8.99
CA LEU A 26 5.12 -20.49 8.12
C LEU A 26 3.73 -21.03 8.47
N PRO A 27 2.99 -20.35 9.36
CA PRO A 27 1.69 -20.80 9.87
C PRO A 27 0.67 -21.08 8.76
N ALA A 28 0.65 -20.27 7.70
CA ALA A 28 -0.25 -20.44 6.56
C ALA A 28 -0.01 -21.75 5.79
N ALA A 29 1.25 -22.16 5.63
CA ALA A 29 1.58 -23.42 4.96
C ALA A 29 1.09 -24.63 5.76
N GLN A 30 1.17 -24.55 7.09
CA GLN A 30 0.67 -25.61 7.96
C GLN A 30 -0.85 -25.73 7.91
N ILE A 31 -1.59 -24.61 7.82
CA ILE A 31 -3.05 -24.63 7.69
C ILE A 31 -3.46 -25.39 6.41
N PHE A 32 -2.77 -25.15 5.29
CA PHE A 32 -3.04 -25.88 4.05
C PHE A 32 -2.69 -27.38 4.15
N LEU A 33 -1.61 -27.74 4.84
CA LEU A 33 -1.26 -29.14 5.11
C LEU A 33 -2.28 -29.84 6.02
N ASN A 34 -2.77 -29.14 7.04
CA ASN A 34 -3.78 -29.65 7.97
C ASN A 34 -5.15 -29.83 7.29
N ALA A 35 -5.53 -28.93 6.38
CA ALA A 35 -6.79 -28.98 5.67
C ALA A 35 -6.81 -30.01 4.51
N GLY A 36 -5.72 -30.13 3.76
CA GLY A 36 -5.66 -30.91 2.50
C GLY A 36 -4.73 -32.13 2.52
N GLY A 37 -4.09 -32.43 3.64
CA GLY A 37 -3.04 -33.46 3.73
C GLY A 37 -1.77 -33.09 2.95
N LYS A 38 -0.80 -34.02 2.84
CA LYS A 38 0.48 -33.76 2.15
C LYS A 38 0.31 -33.38 0.67
N THR A 39 -0.52 -34.12 -0.07
CA THR A 39 -0.68 -33.93 -1.52
C THR A 39 -1.55 -32.70 -1.83
N GLY A 40 -2.69 -32.55 -1.16
CA GLY A 40 -3.59 -31.41 -1.37
C GLY A 40 -2.99 -30.10 -0.84
N GLY A 41 -2.39 -30.12 0.35
CA GLY A 41 -1.76 -28.93 0.94
C GLY A 41 -0.58 -28.40 0.13
N THR A 42 0.24 -29.28 -0.44
CA THR A 42 1.36 -28.87 -1.33
C THR A 42 0.84 -28.23 -2.61
N LEU A 43 -0.24 -28.76 -3.20
CA LEU A 43 -0.86 -28.18 -4.39
C LEU A 43 -1.46 -26.78 -4.09
N MET A 44 -2.18 -26.64 -2.97
CA MET A 44 -2.74 -25.36 -2.53
C MET A 44 -1.64 -24.33 -2.26
N TRP A 45 -0.53 -24.74 -1.65
CA TRP A 45 0.63 -23.88 -1.44
C TRP A 45 1.28 -23.46 -2.76
N GLY A 46 1.37 -24.35 -3.74
CA GLY A 46 1.83 -24.03 -5.09
C GLY A 46 0.99 -22.93 -5.75
N PHE A 47 -0.34 -23.00 -5.65
CA PHE A 47 -1.23 -21.93 -6.11
C PHE A 47 -1.03 -20.62 -5.33
N ALA A 48 -0.84 -20.69 -4.02
CA ALA A 48 -0.56 -19.50 -3.21
C ALA A 48 0.73 -18.79 -3.65
N ILE A 49 1.80 -19.54 -3.93
CA ILE A 49 3.06 -19.00 -4.47
C ILE A 49 2.84 -18.33 -5.83
N LEU A 50 2.07 -18.99 -6.71
CA LEU A 50 1.75 -18.44 -8.04
C LEU A 50 0.98 -17.13 -7.94
N VAL A 51 -0.05 -17.06 -7.09
CA VAL A 51 -0.81 -15.82 -6.83
C VAL A 51 0.09 -14.73 -6.26
N GLN A 52 1.00 -15.09 -5.36
CA GLN A 52 1.95 -14.14 -4.77
C GLN A 52 2.93 -13.58 -5.81
N PHE A 53 3.34 -14.39 -6.79
CA PHE A 53 4.18 -13.96 -7.90
C PHE A 53 3.48 -12.90 -8.76
N PHE A 54 2.23 -13.16 -9.18
CA PHE A 54 1.45 -12.17 -9.95
C PHE A 54 1.18 -10.89 -9.16
N THR A 55 0.91 -11.01 -7.86
CA THR A 55 0.73 -9.86 -6.97
C THR A 55 2.01 -9.02 -6.88
N GLY A 56 3.18 -9.66 -6.77
CA GLY A 56 4.48 -8.98 -6.79
C GLY A 56 4.74 -8.24 -8.10
N CYS A 57 4.44 -8.85 -9.25
CA CYS A 57 4.55 -8.18 -10.55
C CYS A 57 3.63 -6.95 -10.64
N SER A 58 2.39 -7.06 -10.17
CA SER A 58 1.43 -5.95 -10.15
C SER A 58 1.88 -4.81 -9.24
N ALA A 59 2.34 -5.13 -8.04
CA ALA A 59 2.89 -4.15 -7.09
C ALA A 59 4.10 -3.41 -7.68
N MET A 60 5.03 -4.13 -8.31
CA MET A 60 6.22 -3.53 -8.94
C MET A 60 5.86 -2.54 -10.05
N LEU A 61 4.81 -2.82 -10.83
CA LEU A 61 4.29 -1.91 -11.86
C LEU A 61 3.69 -0.64 -11.22
N ALA A 62 2.93 -0.79 -10.14
CA ALA A 62 2.36 0.35 -9.41
C ALA A 62 3.46 1.23 -8.79
N ASP A 63 4.45 0.63 -8.13
CA ASP A 63 5.57 1.34 -7.50
C ASP A 63 6.40 2.12 -8.51
N THR A 64 6.67 1.51 -9.68
CA THR A 64 7.37 2.18 -10.78
C THR A 64 6.60 3.40 -11.27
N ARG A 65 5.27 3.30 -11.42
CA ARG A 65 4.42 4.41 -11.87
C ARG A 65 4.40 5.54 -10.84
N MET A 66 4.33 5.21 -9.55
CA MET A 66 4.40 6.20 -8.47
C MET A 66 5.78 6.88 -8.45
N ALA A 67 6.87 6.12 -8.51
CA ALA A 67 8.22 6.66 -8.56
C ALA A 67 8.44 7.58 -9.78
N TYR A 68 7.91 7.20 -10.94
CA TYR A 68 7.93 8.03 -12.13
C TYR A 68 7.14 9.35 -11.95
N ALA A 69 5.93 9.28 -11.40
CA ALA A 69 5.12 10.47 -11.13
C ALA A 69 5.82 11.44 -10.17
N PHE A 70 6.40 10.93 -9.08
CA PHE A 70 7.20 11.74 -8.16
C PHE A 70 8.48 12.29 -8.80
N ALA A 71 9.13 11.55 -9.68
CA ALA A 71 10.29 12.05 -10.44
C ALA A 71 9.91 13.16 -11.42
N ARG A 72 8.75 13.05 -12.08
CA ARG A 72 8.21 14.08 -12.99
C ARG A 72 7.91 15.39 -12.24
N ASP A 73 7.40 15.28 -11.02
CA ASP A 73 7.08 16.42 -10.17
C ASP A 73 8.31 16.91 -9.35
N GLU A 74 9.52 16.49 -9.75
CA GLU A 74 10.81 16.86 -9.14
C GLU A 74 10.93 16.56 -7.63
N ALA A 75 10.11 15.64 -7.11
CA ALA A 75 10.07 15.27 -5.69
C ALA A 75 11.24 14.34 -5.27
N LEU A 76 11.81 13.59 -6.21
CA LEU A 76 12.87 12.59 -5.95
C LEU A 76 14.29 13.10 -6.22
N PRO A 77 15.31 12.57 -5.50
CA PRO A 77 16.71 12.76 -5.87
C PRO A 77 16.94 12.22 -7.29
N PHE A 78 17.68 12.95 -8.12
CA PHE A 78 17.92 12.59 -9.53
C PHE A 78 16.64 12.53 -10.39
N SER A 79 15.67 13.40 -10.12
CA SER A 79 14.42 13.55 -10.88
C SER A 79 14.64 13.61 -12.40
N SER A 80 15.68 14.29 -12.89
CA SER A 80 16.01 14.40 -14.32
C SER A 80 16.40 13.07 -14.98
N PHE A 81 16.96 12.13 -14.22
CA PHE A 81 17.32 10.80 -14.72
C PHE A 81 16.16 9.81 -14.56
N LEU A 82 15.43 9.87 -13.44
CA LEU A 82 14.32 8.97 -13.14
C LEU A 82 13.05 9.27 -13.95
N SER A 83 12.82 10.52 -14.34
CA SER A 83 11.68 10.94 -15.18
C SER A 83 11.89 10.70 -16.67
N LYS A 84 13.06 10.17 -17.08
CA LYS A 84 13.34 9.91 -18.50
C LYS A 84 12.63 8.64 -18.98
N ILE A 85 11.73 8.80 -19.95
CA ILE A 85 11.05 7.68 -20.62
C ILE A 85 11.92 7.18 -21.77
N ASN A 86 12.00 5.85 -21.93
CA ASN A 86 12.62 5.24 -23.11
C ASN A 86 11.72 5.42 -24.35
N LYS A 87 12.27 5.93 -25.45
CA LYS A 87 11.52 6.21 -26.69
C LYS A 87 10.99 4.96 -27.40
N TYR A 88 11.59 3.80 -27.17
CA TYR A 88 11.22 2.57 -27.88
C TYR A 88 10.11 1.79 -27.15
N THR A 89 10.23 1.67 -25.83
CA THR A 89 9.27 0.91 -25.00
C THR A 89 8.20 1.78 -24.36
N HIS A 90 8.29 3.11 -24.46
CA HIS A 90 7.41 4.07 -23.77
C HIS A 90 7.30 3.86 -22.25
N THR A 91 8.27 3.15 -21.65
CA THR A 91 8.29 2.83 -20.22
C THR A 91 9.45 3.54 -19.50
N PRO A 92 9.26 3.92 -18.23
CA PRO A 92 10.30 4.55 -17.42
C PRO A 92 11.27 3.50 -16.86
N VAL A 93 12.14 2.96 -17.71
CA VAL A 93 13.10 1.88 -17.35
C VAL A 93 14.02 2.28 -16.18
N ASN A 94 14.41 3.56 -16.10
CA ASN A 94 15.25 4.07 -15.01
C ASN A 94 14.54 4.01 -13.65
N ALA A 95 13.24 4.30 -13.62
CA ALA A 95 12.43 4.20 -12.41
C ALA A 95 12.25 2.74 -11.97
N VAL A 96 12.11 1.80 -12.92
CA VAL A 96 12.04 0.36 -12.64
C VAL A 96 13.32 -0.09 -11.93
N TRP A 97 14.50 0.21 -12.49
CA TRP A 97 15.77 -0.18 -11.89
C TRP A 97 15.99 0.46 -10.52
N PHE A 98 15.55 1.69 -10.31
CA PHE A 98 15.60 2.33 -9.01
C PHE A 98 14.78 1.56 -7.95
N VAL A 99 13.52 1.22 -8.27
CA VAL A 99 12.65 0.44 -7.38
C VAL A 99 13.23 -0.97 -7.13
N VAL A 100 13.78 -1.61 -8.16
CA VAL A 100 14.40 -2.95 -8.04
C VAL A 100 15.63 -2.90 -7.15
N LEU A 101 16.54 -1.95 -7.36
CA LEU A 101 17.75 -1.79 -6.54
C LEU A 101 17.41 -1.48 -5.08
N PHE A 102 16.41 -0.62 -4.86
CA PHE A 102 15.91 -0.32 -3.51
C PHE A 102 15.32 -1.57 -2.84
N SER A 103 14.51 -2.35 -3.57
CA SER A 103 13.94 -3.60 -3.09
C SER A 103 15.02 -4.64 -2.77
N ILE A 104 16.05 -4.77 -3.60
CA ILE A 104 17.20 -5.64 -3.34
C ILE A 104 17.92 -5.19 -2.06
N GLY A 105 18.13 -3.89 -1.87
CA GLY A 105 18.72 -3.33 -0.66
C GLY A 105 17.94 -3.70 0.61
N LEU A 106 16.60 -3.56 0.57
CA LEU A 106 15.73 -3.97 1.67
C LEU A 106 15.81 -5.48 1.94
N ASN A 107 15.85 -6.30 0.89
CA ASN A 107 16.01 -7.75 1.03
C ASN A 107 17.37 -8.13 1.62
N CYS A 108 18.45 -7.44 1.28
CA CYS A 108 19.77 -7.67 1.88
C CYS A 108 19.78 -7.39 3.39
N ILE A 109 19.05 -6.38 3.87
CA ILE A 109 18.90 -6.09 5.31
C ILE A 109 18.24 -7.28 6.02
N ALA A 110 17.27 -7.94 5.37
CA ALA A 110 16.59 -9.10 5.92
C ALA A 110 17.52 -10.32 6.12
N ILE A 111 18.61 -10.43 5.36
CA ILE A 111 19.61 -11.51 5.51
C ILE A 111 20.44 -11.31 6.78
N GLY A 112 20.71 -10.06 7.18
CA GLY A 112 21.56 -9.77 8.34
C GLY A 112 20.89 -9.96 9.70
N SER A 113 19.56 -9.74 9.79
CA SER A 113 18.82 -9.87 11.05
C SER A 113 17.34 -10.19 10.81
N THR A 114 16.89 -11.31 11.37
CA THR A 114 15.47 -11.74 11.33
C THR A 114 14.57 -10.80 12.13
N GLN A 115 15.08 -10.18 13.20
CA GLN A 115 14.36 -9.16 13.97
C GLN A 115 14.12 -7.90 13.13
N THR A 116 15.12 -7.48 12.36
CA THR A 116 14.98 -6.32 11.47
C THR A 116 14.03 -6.62 10.31
N ALA A 117 14.10 -7.83 9.73
CA ALA A 117 13.19 -8.27 8.68
C ALA A 117 11.72 -8.23 9.14
N THR A 118 11.43 -8.85 10.29
CA THR A 118 10.08 -8.87 10.86
C THR A 118 9.55 -7.48 11.19
N ALA A 119 10.42 -6.58 11.68
CA ALA A 119 10.05 -5.17 11.90
C ALA A 119 9.69 -4.44 10.59
N ILE A 120 10.45 -4.66 9.51
CA ILE A 120 10.17 -4.07 8.18
C ILE A 120 8.85 -4.59 7.61
N PHE A 121 8.56 -5.88 7.73
CA PHE A 121 7.27 -6.41 7.27
C PHE A 121 6.09 -5.93 8.12
N SER A 122 6.31 -5.76 9.43
CA SER A 122 5.27 -5.33 10.36
C SER A 122 4.87 -3.85 10.17
N ILE A 123 5.76 -3.00 9.65
CA ILE A 123 5.43 -1.59 9.35
C ILE A 123 4.61 -1.44 8.05
N THR A 124 4.70 -2.37 7.10
CA THR A 124 4.05 -2.24 5.78
C THR A 124 2.54 -2.04 5.87
N ALA A 125 1.85 -2.82 6.70
CA ALA A 125 0.39 -2.70 6.88
C ALA A 125 -0.01 -1.34 7.50
N PRO A 126 0.49 -0.94 8.68
CA PRO A 126 0.15 0.37 9.26
C PRO A 126 0.65 1.55 8.39
N ALA A 127 1.75 1.41 7.64
CA ALA A 127 2.21 2.47 6.73
C ALA A 127 1.22 2.70 5.57
N LEU A 128 0.67 1.63 4.99
CA LEU A 128 -0.34 1.70 3.94
C LEU A 128 -1.65 2.31 4.47
N ASP A 129 -2.07 1.90 5.66
CA ASP A 129 -3.23 2.44 6.37
C ASP A 129 -3.08 3.95 6.65
N LEU A 130 -1.93 4.37 7.17
CA LEU A 130 -1.61 5.78 7.42
C LEU A 130 -1.57 6.59 6.12
N SER A 131 -1.09 6.00 5.02
CA SER A 131 -1.11 6.64 3.69
C SER A 131 -2.55 6.96 3.26
N TYR A 132 -3.49 6.03 3.41
CA TYR A 132 -4.90 6.29 3.09
C TYR A 132 -5.52 7.38 3.98
N VAL A 133 -5.26 7.34 5.28
CA VAL A 133 -5.73 8.38 6.21
C VAL A 133 -5.17 9.75 5.84
N SER A 134 -3.90 9.82 5.42
CA SER A 134 -3.27 11.09 5.03
C SER A 134 -4.01 11.76 3.87
N VAL A 135 -4.45 10.99 2.87
CA VAL A 135 -5.22 11.50 1.72
C VAL A 135 -6.62 11.94 2.15
N ILE A 136 -7.32 11.15 2.97
CA ILE A 136 -8.66 11.49 3.48
C ILE A 136 -8.61 12.75 4.33
N LEU A 137 -7.60 12.87 5.18
CA LEU A 137 -7.36 14.04 6.02
C LEU A 137 -7.02 15.26 5.18
N ALA A 138 -6.14 15.13 4.18
CA ALA A 138 -5.83 16.20 3.25
C ALA A 138 -7.07 16.69 2.49
N HIS A 139 -7.89 15.77 1.96
CA HIS A 139 -9.15 16.12 1.31
C HIS A 139 -10.08 16.91 2.25
N ARG A 140 -10.10 16.58 3.54
CA ARG A 140 -10.90 17.30 4.55
C ARG A 140 -10.33 18.68 4.89
N LEU A 141 -9.03 18.78 5.11
CA LEU A 141 -8.36 20.04 5.49
C LEU A 141 -8.33 21.07 4.36
N TYR A 142 -8.23 20.60 3.10
CA TYR A 142 -8.16 21.46 1.93
C TYR A 142 -9.50 21.60 1.19
N LYS A 143 -10.60 21.08 1.75
CA LYS A 143 -11.94 21.15 1.17
C LYS A 143 -12.36 22.59 0.84
N ASP A 144 -12.02 23.53 1.70
CA ASP A 144 -12.40 24.94 1.54
C ASP A 144 -11.41 25.74 0.66
N LYS A 145 -10.23 25.17 0.38
CA LYS A 145 -9.14 25.83 -0.36
C LYS A 145 -9.00 25.35 -1.80
N VAL A 146 -9.49 24.15 -2.12
CA VAL A 146 -9.38 23.53 -3.44
C VAL A 146 -10.78 23.22 -3.94
N LYS A 147 -11.16 23.75 -5.12
CA LYS A 147 -12.40 23.36 -5.79
C LYS A 147 -12.27 21.90 -6.24
N PHE A 148 -12.83 20.99 -5.46
CA PHE A 148 -12.94 19.59 -5.83
C PHE A 148 -14.12 19.42 -6.77
N VAL A 149 -13.87 18.97 -8.00
CA VAL A 149 -14.94 18.58 -8.92
C VAL A 149 -15.50 17.25 -8.44
N GLU A 150 -16.78 17.23 -8.08
CA GLU A 150 -17.43 16.02 -7.59
C GLU A 150 -17.53 14.99 -8.73
N GLY A 151 -17.07 13.76 -8.47
CA GLY A 151 -17.24 12.65 -9.41
C GLY A 151 -18.70 12.18 -9.48
N PRO A 152 -19.03 11.26 -10.40
CA PRO A 152 -20.40 10.76 -10.60
C PRO A 152 -20.99 10.03 -9.37
N PHE A 153 -20.15 9.69 -8.38
CA PHE A 153 -20.57 9.13 -7.11
C PHE A 153 -20.19 10.05 -5.95
N THR A 154 -21.18 10.53 -5.21
CA THR A 154 -20.99 11.34 -4.01
C THR A 154 -21.73 10.72 -2.83
N LEU A 155 -21.08 10.69 -1.66
CA LEU A 155 -21.72 10.27 -0.40
C LEU A 155 -22.56 11.39 0.23
N GLY A 156 -22.72 12.52 -0.48
CA GLY A 156 -23.44 13.72 -0.03
C GLY A 156 -23.04 14.16 1.38
N ARG A 157 -24.04 14.38 2.25
CA ARG A 157 -23.85 14.81 3.65
C ARG A 157 -23.16 13.78 4.54
N TRP A 158 -23.25 12.48 4.22
CA TRP A 158 -22.66 11.41 5.03
C TRP A 158 -21.15 11.27 4.83
N ALA A 159 -20.61 11.83 3.74
CA ALA A 159 -19.18 11.83 3.47
C ALA A 159 -18.35 12.35 4.66
N ALA A 160 -18.85 13.37 5.38
CA ALA A 160 -18.13 13.99 6.49
C ALA A 160 -18.01 13.08 7.71
N ALA A 161 -19.12 12.48 8.12
CA ALA A 161 -19.14 11.56 9.25
C ALA A 161 -18.31 10.31 8.96
N ILE A 162 -18.49 9.72 7.77
CA ILE A 162 -17.78 8.50 7.38
C ILE A 162 -16.27 8.74 7.33
N ASN A 163 -15.81 9.85 6.74
CA ASN A 163 -14.38 10.15 6.70
C ASN A 163 -13.77 10.29 8.10
N TRP A 164 -14.47 10.93 9.04
CA TRP A 164 -13.98 11.03 10.43
C TRP A 164 -13.93 9.68 11.14
N ILE A 165 -14.97 8.86 10.98
CA ILE A 165 -15.02 7.50 11.52
C ILE A 165 -13.86 6.67 10.96
N SER A 166 -13.60 6.74 9.65
CA SER A 166 -12.48 6.05 9.02
C SER A 166 -11.12 6.52 9.56
N ILE A 167 -10.91 7.83 9.74
CA ILE A 167 -9.67 8.37 10.31
C ILE A 167 -9.45 7.81 11.73
N VAL A 168 -10.45 7.89 12.60
CA VAL A 168 -10.35 7.42 13.98
C VAL A 168 -10.10 5.91 14.03
N TRP A 169 -10.85 5.15 13.23
CA TRP A 169 -10.73 3.70 13.18
C TRP A 169 -9.35 3.24 12.72
N VAL A 170 -8.82 3.86 11.65
CA VAL A 170 -7.51 3.48 11.11
C VAL A 170 -6.39 3.88 12.07
N LEU A 171 -6.46 5.06 12.71
CA LEU A 171 -5.49 5.46 13.74
C LEU A 171 -5.50 4.50 14.94
N PHE A 172 -6.68 4.05 15.35
CA PHE A 172 -6.82 3.04 16.40
C PHE A 172 -6.16 1.72 16.00
N ILE A 173 -6.48 1.17 14.83
CA ILE A 173 -5.91 -0.10 14.35
C ILE A 173 -4.39 0.00 14.14
N SER A 174 -3.90 1.10 13.55
CA SER A 174 -2.46 1.33 13.39
C SER A 174 -1.74 1.35 14.73
N THR A 175 -2.32 1.98 15.76
CA THR A 175 -1.75 1.98 17.12
C THR A 175 -1.70 0.56 17.69
N VAL A 176 -2.75 -0.23 17.49
CA VAL A 176 -2.80 -1.63 17.93
C VAL A 176 -1.73 -2.48 17.24
N LEU A 177 -1.50 -2.29 15.94
CA LEU A 177 -0.50 -3.03 15.17
C LEU A 177 0.95 -2.72 15.59
N PHE A 178 1.19 -1.57 16.23
CA PHE A 178 2.49 -1.26 16.81
C PHE A 178 2.77 -1.96 18.14
N PHE A 179 1.74 -2.50 18.81
CA PHE A 179 1.95 -3.25 20.04
C PHE A 179 2.53 -4.66 19.77
N PRO A 180 3.38 -5.18 20.69
CA PRO A 180 3.93 -6.52 20.56
C PRO A 180 2.84 -7.59 20.77
N PRO A 181 2.93 -8.73 20.06
CA PRO A 181 1.89 -9.77 20.07
C PRO A 181 1.86 -10.61 21.36
N THR A 182 2.93 -10.62 22.16
CA THR A 182 3.03 -11.42 23.39
C THR A 182 3.62 -10.63 24.55
N LEU A 183 3.09 -10.89 25.76
CA LEU A 183 3.58 -10.38 27.04
C LEU A 183 4.32 -11.51 27.77
N PRO A 184 5.40 -11.24 28.54
CA PRO A 184 6.02 -9.93 28.82
C PRO A 184 6.94 -9.41 27.70
N VAL A 185 7.00 -8.08 27.55
CA VAL A 185 7.82 -7.42 26.52
C VAL A 185 9.30 -7.52 26.88
N THR A 186 10.08 -8.22 26.08
CA THR A 186 11.54 -8.23 26.15
C THR A 186 12.11 -7.45 24.97
N ALA A 187 13.35 -6.96 25.07
CA ALA A 187 14.01 -6.23 23.98
C ALA A 187 14.09 -7.06 22.68
N SER A 188 14.05 -8.39 22.77
CA SER A 188 14.03 -9.31 21.63
C SER A 188 12.65 -9.51 21.01
N ASN A 189 11.56 -9.14 21.71
CA ASN A 189 10.17 -9.39 21.31
C ASN A 189 9.38 -8.08 21.08
N MET A 190 10.05 -6.93 21.20
CA MET A 190 9.44 -5.63 20.94
C MET A 190 9.24 -5.45 19.43
N ASN A 191 8.05 -5.00 19.03
CA ASN A 191 7.81 -4.66 17.63
C ASN A 191 8.49 -3.31 17.31
N TYR A 192 9.65 -3.37 16.66
CA TYR A 192 10.41 -2.18 16.24
C TYR A 192 9.82 -1.47 15.02
N ALA A 193 8.64 -1.87 14.52
CA ALA A 193 7.96 -1.23 13.40
C ALA A 193 7.81 0.28 13.59
N ILE A 194 7.50 0.75 14.81
CA ILE A 194 7.36 2.20 15.07
C ILE A 194 8.68 2.97 14.89
N CYS A 195 9.82 2.37 15.25
CA CYS A 195 11.13 2.98 15.05
C CYS A 195 11.48 3.06 13.55
N VAL A 196 11.17 2.00 12.80
CA VAL A 196 11.35 1.97 11.34
C VAL A 196 10.42 2.99 10.67
N GLY A 197 9.15 3.05 11.07
CA GLY A 197 8.19 4.04 10.57
C GLY A 197 8.62 5.49 10.87
N ALA A 198 9.05 5.75 12.11
CA ALA A 198 9.52 7.08 12.53
C ALA A 198 10.78 7.51 11.78
N SER A 199 11.72 6.59 11.51
CA SER A 199 12.93 6.90 10.74
C SER A 199 12.63 7.18 9.26
N ILE A 200 11.70 6.43 8.65
CA ILE A 200 11.21 6.72 7.29
C ILE A 200 10.52 8.09 7.24
N ALA A 201 9.65 8.39 8.22
CA ALA A 201 8.95 9.67 8.30
C ALA A 201 9.94 10.83 8.51
N ALA A 202 10.94 10.66 9.37
CA ALA A 202 11.98 11.65 9.60
C ALA A 202 12.81 11.90 8.33
N PHE A 203 13.19 10.84 7.60
CA PHE A 203 13.89 10.96 6.32
C PHE A 203 13.05 11.72 5.29
N ALA A 204 11.76 11.40 5.19
CA ALA A 204 10.84 12.10 4.27
C ALA A 204 10.68 13.59 4.63
N LEU A 205 10.52 13.92 5.91
CA LEU A 205 10.40 15.31 6.39
C LEU A 205 11.69 16.09 6.18
N PHE A 206 12.84 15.46 6.45
CA PHE A 206 14.15 16.05 6.20
C PHE A 206 14.33 16.36 4.71
N TRP A 207 14.01 15.40 3.84
CA TRP A 207 14.07 15.57 2.39
C TRP A 207 13.12 16.67 1.89
N TRP A 208 11.91 16.72 2.45
CA TRP A 208 10.94 17.75 2.12
C TRP A 208 11.48 19.14 2.44
N TRP A 209 12.04 19.32 3.64
CA TRP A 209 12.56 20.60 4.08
C TRP A 209 13.85 21.00 3.34
N ALA A 210 14.74 20.05 3.06
CA ALA A 210 16.02 20.31 2.42
C ALA A 210 15.92 20.59 0.91
N TYR A 211 15.02 19.91 0.18
CA TYR A 211 14.99 19.97 -1.29
C TYR A 211 13.59 20.14 -1.86
N ALA A 212 12.63 19.31 -1.45
CA ALA A 212 11.34 19.23 -2.15
C ALA A 212 10.50 20.51 -2.01
N ARG A 213 10.56 21.23 -0.87
CA ARG A 213 9.79 22.46 -0.64
C ARG A 213 10.06 23.57 -1.67
N GLY A 214 11.27 23.61 -2.25
CA GLY A 214 11.68 24.63 -3.21
C GLY A 214 11.47 24.25 -4.68
N LYS A 215 11.33 22.96 -5.00
CA LYS A 215 11.28 22.47 -6.39
C LYS A 215 10.04 21.63 -6.74
N TYR A 216 9.30 21.18 -5.73
CA TYR A 216 8.04 20.47 -5.93
C TYR A 216 6.98 21.45 -6.45
N ALA A 217 6.92 21.58 -7.76
CA ALA A 217 5.69 21.97 -8.42
C ALA A 217 4.77 20.74 -8.36
N GLY A 218 3.54 20.88 -7.87
CA GLY A 218 2.54 19.81 -7.89
C GLY A 218 2.33 19.22 -9.29
N PRO A 219 1.35 18.32 -9.50
CA PRO A 219 1.22 17.57 -10.75
C PRO A 219 1.32 18.50 -11.97
N ARG A 220 2.45 18.41 -12.72
CA ARG A 220 2.72 19.23 -13.91
C ARG A 220 1.94 18.69 -15.12
N THR A 221 0.71 18.28 -14.88
CA THR A 221 -0.18 17.83 -15.92
C THR A 221 -0.80 19.08 -16.54
N ASN A 222 -0.30 19.48 -17.71
CA ASN A 222 -1.00 20.44 -18.59
C ASN A 222 -2.25 19.79 -19.25
N GLU A 223 -2.82 18.76 -18.65
CA GLU A 223 -4.19 18.34 -18.98
C GLU A 223 -5.08 19.35 -18.29
N TYR A 224 -5.51 20.35 -19.08
CA TYR A 224 -6.78 20.98 -18.81
C TYR A 224 -7.76 19.85 -18.51
N ILE A 225 -8.43 19.91 -17.36
CA ILE A 225 -9.63 19.12 -17.09
C ILE A 225 -10.63 19.63 -18.13
N GLN A 226 -10.51 19.13 -19.35
CA GLN A 226 -11.45 19.39 -20.41
C GLN A 226 -12.63 18.51 -20.01
N GLU A 227 -13.66 19.13 -19.47
CA GLU A 227 -14.97 18.52 -19.40
C GLU A 227 -15.24 17.98 -20.81
N VAL A 228 -15.21 16.65 -20.95
CA VAL A 228 -15.69 16.03 -22.18
C VAL A 228 -17.14 16.47 -22.27
N PRO A 229 -17.55 17.20 -23.31
CA PRO A 229 -18.94 17.56 -23.48
C PRO A 229 -19.72 16.26 -23.41
N THR A 230 -20.70 16.18 -22.51
CA THR A 230 -21.77 15.19 -22.61
C THR A 230 -22.56 15.53 -23.87
N GLU A 231 -22.02 15.18 -25.03
CA GLU A 231 -22.86 14.94 -26.20
C GLU A 231 -23.74 13.73 -25.89
N ASP A 232 -25.05 13.95 -26.04
CA ASP A 232 -26.11 12.95 -26.23
C ASP A 232 -26.92 12.46 -25.02
N LEU A 233 -27.61 13.37 -24.32
CA LEU A 233 -28.90 13.03 -23.67
C LEU A 233 -30.05 14.03 -23.94
N ASP A 234 -29.93 14.90 -24.96
CA ASP A 234 -31.02 15.81 -25.37
C ASP A 234 -31.57 15.52 -26.79
N GLU A 235 -31.27 14.36 -27.38
CA GLU A 235 -32.04 13.87 -28.54
C GLU A 235 -33.28 13.10 -28.07
N ASP A 236 -34.37 13.86 -27.91
CA ASP A 236 -35.72 13.53 -28.36
C ASP A 236 -36.06 12.03 -28.46
N TYR A 237 -36.23 11.37 -27.30
CA TYR A 237 -37.14 10.22 -27.25
C TYR A 237 -38.55 10.75 -27.42
N GLY A 238 -38.93 10.88 -28.69
CA GLY A 238 -40.24 11.30 -29.13
C GLY A 238 -41.35 10.67 -28.28
N THR A 239 -42.15 11.54 -27.69
CA THR A 239 -43.42 11.21 -27.07
C THR A 239 -44.28 10.43 -28.06
N LEU A 240 -44.36 9.11 -27.91
CA LEU A 240 -45.48 8.35 -28.43
C LEU A 240 -46.60 8.42 -27.38
N ARG A 241 -47.61 9.23 -27.73
CA ARG A 241 -48.96 9.18 -27.15
C ARG A 241 -49.57 7.80 -27.31
#